data_AF-A0A6I5NPC4-F1
#
_entry.id   AF-A0A6I5NPC4-F1
#
_cell.length_a   1.000
_cell.length_b   1.000
_cell.length_c   1.000
_cell.angle_alpha   90.00
_cell.angle_beta   90.00
_cell.angle_gamma   90.00
#
_symmetry.space_group_name_H-M   'P 1'
#
loop_
_entity.id
_entity.type
_entity.pdbx_description
1 polymer ?
#
loop_
_entity_poly.entity_id
_entity_poly.type
_entity_poly.pdbx_seq_one_letter_code
_entity_poly.pdbx_strand_id
1 'polypeptide(L)'
;ACTRVDQVDMPQTEAIRAQRASIDSLQAQLDLAQLDLGRIRDLYGEGAVSQQALDRQLTEVEQLQSELASAQATLARLEATQTADLENATAQVSTAEAGLRLSQVESGVTSAERNLALAEARLALSVVKAPTEGQILDIYLEPGESVAEQRLLSMGNTDEMVVVAEVYETDVGLVEPGQSAQIISRNGAFEQTLTGTVEQVGLQIFKNDILDDDPAANADARVVEVSIAVDQDEVIDELTNLQVDVLIDVDEG
;
A
#
# COMPACT_ATOMS: atom_id res chain seq x y z
N ALA A 1 9.88 -33.15 7.86
CA ALA A 1 9.55 -32.20 8.95
C ALA A 1 8.44 -32.84 9.77
N CYS A 2 8.58 -32.91 11.09
CA CYS A 2 7.53 -33.43 11.97
C CYS A 2 6.34 -32.46 11.90
N THR A 3 5.13 -32.93 11.62
CA THR A 3 3.95 -32.06 11.67
C THR A 3 3.60 -31.74 13.11
N ARG A 4 2.83 -30.68 13.35
CA ARG A 4 2.39 -30.33 14.71
C ARG A 4 1.54 -31.45 15.34
N VAL A 5 0.82 -32.21 14.52
CA VAL A 5 0.08 -33.41 14.94
C VAL A 5 1.07 -34.50 15.39
N ASP A 6 2.11 -34.77 14.62
CA ASP A 6 3.13 -35.76 14.99
C ASP A 6 3.87 -35.41 16.30
N GLN A 7 4.12 -34.11 16.53
CA GLN A 7 4.77 -33.63 17.76
C GLN A 7 3.93 -33.87 19.02
N VAL A 8 2.61 -33.90 18.89
CA VAL A 8 1.67 -34.18 19.98
C VAL A 8 1.47 -35.69 20.14
N ASP A 9 1.35 -36.43 19.03
CA ASP A 9 1.00 -37.84 19.03
C ASP A 9 2.11 -38.78 19.53
N MET A 10 3.35 -38.54 19.08
CA MET A 10 4.48 -39.42 19.38
C MET A 10 4.76 -39.60 20.90
N PRO A 11 4.89 -38.53 21.71
CA PRO A 11 5.15 -38.71 23.14
C PRO A 11 4.00 -39.41 23.87
N GLN A 12 2.75 -39.20 23.44
CA GLN A 12 1.57 -39.81 24.05
C GLN A 12 1.45 -41.29 23.70
N THR A 13 1.75 -41.65 22.46
CA THR A 13 1.81 -43.05 22.01
C THR A 13 2.85 -43.85 22.81
N GLU A 14 4.03 -43.27 23.04
CA GLU A 14 5.08 -43.93 23.85
C GLU A 14 4.66 -44.05 25.33
N ALA A 15 4.00 -43.03 25.90
CA ALA A 15 3.47 -43.10 27.27
C ALA A 15 2.39 -44.18 27.43
N ILE A 16 1.47 -44.31 26.47
CA ILE A 16 0.45 -45.36 26.43
C ILE A 16 1.11 -46.75 26.31
N ARG A 17 2.13 -46.89 25.45
CA ARG A 17 2.87 -48.14 25.31
C ARG A 17 3.56 -48.55 26.62
N ALA A 18 4.21 -47.60 27.29
CA ALA A 18 4.86 -47.84 28.58
C ALA A 18 3.83 -48.24 29.67
N GLN A 19 2.68 -47.56 29.70
CA GLN A 19 1.62 -47.87 30.66
C GLN A 19 1.00 -49.25 30.44
N ARG A 20 0.79 -49.66 29.17
CA ARG A 20 0.32 -51.02 28.84
C ARG A 20 1.30 -52.09 29.31
N ALA A 21 2.61 -51.89 29.09
CA ALA A 21 3.63 -52.81 29.60
C ALA A 21 3.63 -52.90 31.15
N SER A 22 3.35 -51.80 31.85
CA SER A 22 3.18 -51.80 33.31
C SER A 22 1.95 -52.59 33.75
N ILE A 23 0.83 -52.47 33.03
CA ILE A 23 -0.39 -53.24 33.28
C ILE A 23 -0.13 -54.73 33.09
N ASP A 24 0.55 -55.12 32.01
CA ASP A 24 0.88 -56.52 31.72
C ASP A 24 1.75 -57.13 32.85
N SER A 25 2.71 -56.37 33.38
CA SER A 25 3.54 -56.79 34.50
C SER A 25 2.74 -56.95 35.80
N LEU A 26 1.84 -56.01 36.12
CA LEU A 26 0.97 -56.07 37.29
C LEU A 26 -0.02 -57.24 37.20
N GLN A 27 -0.55 -57.50 36.00
CA GLN A 27 -1.43 -58.63 35.73
C GLN A 27 -0.71 -59.96 36.01
N ALA A 28 0.52 -60.13 35.51
CA ALA A 28 1.31 -61.33 35.75
C ALA A 28 1.63 -61.55 37.25
N GLN A 29 1.91 -60.47 37.99
CA GLN A 29 2.11 -60.52 39.44
C GLN A 29 0.83 -60.91 40.18
N LEU A 30 -0.31 -60.33 39.80
CA LEU A 30 -1.61 -60.67 40.37
C LEU A 30 -1.97 -62.14 40.11
N ASP A 31 -1.76 -62.63 38.90
CA ASP A 31 -2.03 -64.03 38.54
C ASP A 31 -1.19 -65.00 39.38
N LEU A 32 0.09 -64.68 39.61
CA LEU A 32 0.96 -65.45 40.52
C LEU A 32 0.47 -65.42 41.96
N ALA A 33 0.14 -64.22 42.48
CA ALA A 33 -0.34 -64.05 43.85
C ALA A 33 -1.67 -64.78 44.11
N GLN A 34 -2.55 -64.87 43.10
CA GLN A 34 -3.78 -65.65 43.15
C GLN A 34 -3.53 -67.16 43.17
N LEU A 35 -2.57 -67.64 42.37
CA LEU A 35 -2.12 -69.05 42.40
C LEU A 35 -1.55 -69.43 43.77
N ASP A 36 -0.73 -68.56 44.36
CA ASP A 36 -0.16 -68.76 45.69
C ASP A 36 -1.23 -68.70 46.79
N LEU A 37 -2.22 -67.82 46.66
CA LEU A 37 -3.39 -67.78 47.54
C LEU A 37 -4.20 -69.08 47.50
N GLY A 38 -4.38 -69.67 46.33
CA GLY A 38 -5.00 -70.99 46.17
C GLY A 38 -4.25 -72.06 46.96
N ARG A 39 -2.93 -72.15 46.77
CA ARG A 39 -2.07 -73.09 47.50
C ARG A 39 -2.09 -72.87 49.02
N ILE A 40 -2.03 -71.62 49.49
CA ILE A 40 -2.07 -71.29 50.92
C ILE A 40 -3.44 -71.65 51.54
N ARG A 41 -4.55 -71.44 50.81
CA ARG A 41 -5.89 -71.84 51.28
C ARG A 41 -6.01 -73.35 51.47
N ASP A 42 -5.49 -74.15 50.54
CA ASP A 42 -5.51 -75.61 50.64
C ASP A 42 -4.71 -76.08 51.86
N LEU A 43 -3.48 -75.57 52.02
CA LEU A 43 -2.61 -75.88 53.16
C LEU A 43 -3.20 -75.42 54.51
N TYR A 44 -3.96 -74.33 54.54
CA TYR A 44 -4.64 -73.86 55.74
C TYR A 44 -5.76 -74.82 56.15
N GLY A 45 -6.51 -75.35 55.17
CA GLY A 45 -7.53 -76.39 55.39
C GLY A 45 -6.96 -77.69 55.97
N GLU A 46 -5.71 -78.00 55.64
CA GLU A 46 -4.95 -79.15 56.19
C GLU A 46 -4.27 -78.84 57.53
N GLY A 47 -4.32 -77.60 58.03
CA GLY A 47 -3.67 -77.17 59.27
C GLY A 47 -2.15 -76.98 59.16
N ALA A 48 -1.60 -76.95 57.95
CA ALA A 48 -0.16 -76.86 57.68
C ALA A 48 0.41 -75.42 57.71
N VAL A 49 -0.45 -74.40 57.73
CA VAL A 49 -0.07 -72.97 57.79
C VAL A 49 -0.93 -72.19 58.78
N SER A 50 -0.44 -71.03 59.23
CA SER A 50 -1.16 -70.16 60.19
C SER A 50 -2.19 -69.26 59.51
N GLN A 51 -3.19 -68.81 60.27
CA GLN A 51 -4.16 -67.81 59.78
C GLN A 51 -3.49 -66.51 59.31
N GLN A 52 -2.44 -66.07 60.00
CA GLN A 52 -1.66 -64.89 59.61
C GLN A 52 -1.05 -65.04 58.20
N ALA A 53 -0.63 -66.25 57.80
CA ALA A 53 -0.09 -66.49 56.46
C ALA A 53 -1.18 -66.35 55.38
N LEU A 54 -2.39 -66.84 55.66
CA LEU A 54 -3.54 -66.67 54.77
C LEU A 54 -3.94 -65.19 54.63
N ASP A 55 -4.07 -64.47 55.75
CA ASP A 55 -4.47 -63.05 55.77
C ASP A 55 -3.43 -62.18 55.03
N ARG A 56 -2.15 -62.50 55.15
CA ARG A 56 -1.08 -61.82 54.41
C ARG A 56 -1.24 -62.01 52.90
N GLN A 57 -1.48 -63.24 52.45
CA GLN A 57 -1.65 -63.55 51.04
C GLN A 57 -2.93 -62.93 50.46
N LEU A 58 -4.01 -62.88 51.25
CA LEU A 58 -5.24 -62.16 50.87
C LEU A 58 -4.98 -60.67 50.65
N THR A 59 -4.26 -60.05 51.59
CA THR A 59 -3.92 -58.63 51.53
C THR A 59 -3.05 -58.31 50.31
N GLU A 60 -2.11 -59.19 49.96
CA GLU A 60 -1.26 -59.04 48.77
C GLU A 60 -2.06 -59.09 47.47
N VAL A 61 -3.02 -60.02 47.34
CA VAL A 61 -3.91 -60.08 46.18
C VAL A 61 -4.78 -58.82 46.08
N GLU A 62 -5.35 -58.35 47.19
CA GLU A 62 -6.18 -57.14 47.22
C GLU A 62 -5.38 -55.88 46.85
N GLN A 63 -4.13 -55.80 47.31
CA GLN A 63 -3.21 -54.72 46.95
C GLN A 63 -2.92 -54.73 45.44
N LEU A 64 -2.53 -55.87 44.86
CA LEU A 64 -2.22 -56.00 43.43
C LEU A 64 -3.45 -55.73 42.55
N GLN A 65 -4.65 -56.13 42.99
CA GLN A 65 -5.90 -55.77 42.32
C GLN A 65 -6.13 -54.26 42.28
N SER A 66 -5.89 -53.58 43.42
CA SER A 66 -6.04 -52.13 43.52
C SER A 66 -5.01 -51.39 42.66
N GLU A 67 -3.77 -51.87 42.63
CA GLU A 67 -2.70 -51.33 41.79
C GLU A 67 -3.02 -51.50 40.30
N LEU A 68 -3.49 -52.67 39.88
CA LEU A 68 -3.93 -52.95 38.51
C LEU A 68 -5.08 -52.03 38.09
N ALA A 69 -6.11 -51.87 38.94
CA ALA A 69 -7.24 -50.99 38.67
C ALA A 69 -6.80 -49.52 38.51
N SER A 70 -5.88 -49.05 39.35
CA SER A 70 -5.28 -47.70 39.23
C SER A 70 -4.48 -47.53 37.95
N ALA A 71 -3.71 -48.54 37.55
CA ALA A 71 -2.94 -48.54 36.32
C ALA A 71 -3.85 -48.50 35.08
N GLN A 72 -4.96 -49.26 35.08
CA GLN A 72 -5.98 -49.25 34.03
C GLN A 72 -6.69 -47.89 33.93
N ALA A 73 -7.06 -47.29 35.07
CA ALA A 73 -7.65 -45.96 35.09
C ALA A 73 -6.69 -44.89 34.54
N THR A 74 -5.39 -45.04 34.80
CA THR A 74 -4.35 -44.17 34.23
C THR A 74 -4.22 -44.36 32.71
N LEU A 75 -4.27 -45.59 32.21
CA LEU A 75 -4.28 -45.85 30.77
C LEU A 75 -5.48 -45.19 30.08
N ALA A 76 -6.68 -45.38 30.62
CA ALA A 76 -7.90 -44.77 30.07
C ALA A 76 -7.82 -43.24 30.02
N ARG A 77 -7.22 -42.62 31.05
CA ARG A 77 -6.95 -41.17 31.07
C ARG A 77 -5.96 -40.76 29.98
N LEU A 78 -4.87 -41.51 29.78
CA LEU A 78 -3.88 -41.21 28.74
C LEU A 78 -4.48 -41.30 27.33
N GLU A 79 -5.29 -42.33 27.06
CA GLU A 79 -5.96 -42.52 25.77
C GLU A 79 -7.00 -41.41 25.48
N ALA A 80 -7.75 -41.00 26.51
CA ALA A 80 -8.68 -39.89 26.39
C ALA A 80 -7.97 -38.55 26.11
N THR A 81 -6.87 -38.28 26.83
CA THR A 81 -6.06 -37.08 26.60
C THR A 81 -5.46 -37.08 25.18
N GLN A 82 -4.94 -38.22 24.71
CA GLN A 82 -4.38 -38.32 23.36
C GLN A 82 -5.41 -37.96 22.30
N THR A 83 -6.61 -38.51 22.40
CA THR A 83 -7.69 -38.26 21.44
C THR A 83 -8.05 -36.76 21.41
N ALA A 84 -8.24 -36.15 22.58
CA ALA A 84 -8.58 -34.73 22.68
C ALA A 84 -7.46 -33.82 22.13
N ASP A 85 -6.20 -34.14 22.41
CA ASP A 85 -5.06 -33.36 21.94
C ASP A 85 -4.87 -33.48 20.42
N LEU A 86 -5.09 -34.67 19.84
CA LEU A 86 -5.09 -34.89 18.40
C LEU A 86 -6.20 -34.11 17.68
N GLU A 87 -7.42 -34.11 18.22
CA GLU A 87 -8.54 -33.34 17.66
C GLU A 87 -8.24 -31.84 17.69
N ASN A 88 -7.75 -31.33 18.83
CA ASN A 88 -7.34 -29.94 18.97
C ASN A 88 -6.19 -29.57 18.02
N ALA A 89 -5.18 -30.44 17.90
CA ALA A 89 -4.05 -30.21 17.02
C ALA A 89 -4.51 -30.13 15.56
N THR A 90 -5.35 -31.07 15.13
CA THR A 90 -5.92 -31.12 13.78
C THR A 90 -6.78 -29.89 13.48
N ALA A 91 -7.67 -29.51 14.40
CA ALA A 91 -8.50 -28.32 14.26
C ALA A 91 -7.66 -27.05 14.08
N GLN A 92 -6.61 -26.89 14.90
CA GLN A 92 -5.68 -25.76 14.79
C GLN A 92 -4.89 -25.75 13.45
N VAL A 93 -4.60 -26.92 12.85
CA VAL A 93 -3.91 -26.96 11.54
C VAL A 93 -4.90 -26.49 10.48
N SER A 94 -6.12 -27.04 10.51
CA SER A 94 -7.18 -26.67 9.57
C SER A 94 -7.51 -25.18 9.62
N THR A 95 -7.56 -24.56 10.81
CA THR A 95 -7.83 -23.11 10.92
C THR A 95 -6.65 -22.28 10.41
N ALA A 96 -5.41 -22.68 10.69
CA ALA A 96 -4.22 -22.01 10.18
C ALA A 96 -4.13 -22.09 8.65
N GLU A 97 -4.41 -23.25 8.06
CA GLU A 97 -4.47 -23.41 6.61
C GLU A 97 -5.58 -22.59 5.97
N ALA A 98 -6.77 -22.57 6.58
CA ALA A 98 -7.89 -21.75 6.11
C ALA A 98 -7.55 -20.25 6.17
N GLY A 99 -6.93 -19.79 7.25
CA GLY A 99 -6.47 -18.41 7.40
C GLY A 99 -5.40 -18.03 6.37
N LEU A 100 -4.45 -18.92 6.09
CA LEU A 100 -3.44 -18.71 5.06
C LEU A 100 -4.08 -18.60 3.66
N ARG A 101 -5.01 -19.50 3.32
CA ARG A 101 -5.73 -19.46 2.04
C ARG A 101 -6.53 -18.15 1.90
N LEU A 102 -7.21 -17.72 2.96
CA LEU A 102 -7.95 -16.46 2.96
C LEU A 102 -7.02 -15.28 2.69
N SER A 103 -5.90 -15.18 3.42
CA SER A 103 -4.92 -14.10 3.24
C SER A 103 -4.32 -14.07 1.82
N GLN A 104 -4.08 -15.24 1.22
CA GLN A 104 -3.61 -15.35 -0.18
C GLN A 104 -4.65 -14.83 -1.17
N VAL A 105 -5.92 -15.20 -0.98
CA VAL A 105 -7.02 -14.72 -1.83
C VAL A 105 -7.22 -13.21 -1.67
N GLU A 106 -7.25 -12.69 -0.46
CA GLU A 106 -7.38 -11.24 -0.18
C GLU A 106 -6.24 -10.43 -0.82
N SER A 107 -5.01 -10.93 -0.73
CA SER A 107 -3.85 -10.31 -1.39
C SER A 107 -4.00 -10.32 -2.91
N GLY A 108 -4.51 -11.43 -3.47
CA GLY A 108 -4.82 -11.56 -4.90
C GLY A 108 -5.89 -10.56 -5.36
N VAL A 109 -6.98 -10.42 -4.60
CA VAL A 109 -8.05 -9.45 -4.88
C VAL A 109 -7.51 -8.02 -4.83
N THR A 110 -6.79 -7.65 -3.77
CA THR A 110 -6.20 -6.31 -3.63
C THR A 110 -5.24 -5.97 -4.78
N SER A 111 -4.48 -6.96 -5.25
CA SER A 111 -3.60 -6.80 -6.42
C SER A 111 -4.42 -6.58 -7.71
N ALA A 112 -5.47 -7.37 -7.92
CA ALA A 112 -6.35 -7.24 -9.07
C ALA A 112 -7.07 -5.89 -9.11
N GLU A 113 -7.56 -5.40 -7.97
CA GLU A 113 -8.18 -4.08 -7.84
C GLU A 113 -7.21 -2.95 -8.21
N ARG A 114 -5.95 -3.03 -7.74
CA ARG A 114 -4.92 -2.05 -8.10
C ARG A 114 -4.58 -2.07 -9.59
N ASN A 115 -4.53 -3.26 -10.19
CA ASN A 115 -4.30 -3.39 -11.62
C ASN A 115 -5.46 -2.84 -12.44
N LEU A 116 -6.71 -3.05 -11.98
CA LEU A 116 -7.90 -2.46 -12.59
C LEU A 116 -7.84 -0.93 -12.53
N ALA A 117 -7.60 -0.35 -11.35
CA ALA A 117 -7.49 1.10 -11.18
C ALA A 117 -6.38 1.70 -12.07
N LEU A 118 -5.23 1.04 -12.18
CA LEU A 118 -4.16 1.46 -13.08
C LEU A 118 -4.56 1.39 -14.56
N ALA A 119 -5.27 0.33 -14.96
CA ALA A 119 -5.76 0.18 -16.33
C ALA A 119 -6.81 1.26 -16.67
N GLU A 120 -7.70 1.58 -15.73
CA GLU A 120 -8.69 2.66 -15.85
C GLU A 120 -8.00 4.03 -15.97
N ALA A 121 -6.97 4.30 -15.16
CA ALA A 121 -6.20 5.54 -15.25
C ALA A 121 -5.48 5.67 -16.60
N ARG A 122 -4.90 4.58 -17.11
CA ARG A 122 -4.27 4.54 -18.45
C ARG A 122 -5.29 4.76 -19.56
N LEU A 123 -6.48 4.17 -19.43
CA LEU A 123 -7.57 4.40 -20.37
C LEU A 123 -8.03 5.86 -20.34
N ALA A 124 -8.15 6.48 -19.16
CA ALA A 124 -8.47 7.89 -19.04
C ALA A 124 -7.41 8.78 -19.70
N LEU A 125 -6.13 8.45 -19.54
CA LEU A 125 -5.01 9.16 -20.20
C LEU A 125 -4.95 8.96 -21.72
N SER A 126 -5.69 8.01 -22.29
CA SER A 126 -5.78 7.84 -23.74
C SER A 126 -6.64 8.92 -24.42
N VAL A 127 -7.43 9.65 -23.63
CA VAL A 127 -8.25 10.77 -24.11
C VAL A 127 -7.68 12.06 -23.52
N VAL A 128 -7.04 12.86 -24.37
CA VAL A 128 -6.58 14.19 -23.99
C VAL A 128 -7.78 15.12 -23.90
N LYS A 129 -7.90 15.83 -22.78
CA LYS A 129 -8.94 16.83 -22.52
C LYS A 129 -8.29 18.19 -22.27
N ALA A 130 -8.99 19.25 -22.63
CA ALA A 130 -8.57 20.60 -22.28
C ALA A 130 -8.58 20.76 -20.73
N PRO A 131 -7.50 21.26 -20.11
CA PRO A 131 -7.44 21.46 -18.66
C PRO A 131 -8.28 22.66 -18.22
N THR A 132 -8.47 23.64 -19.10
CA THR A 132 -9.24 24.87 -18.91
C THR A 132 -9.98 25.21 -20.20
N GLU A 133 -10.91 26.14 -20.10
CA GLU A 133 -11.46 26.82 -21.29
C GLU A 133 -10.37 27.65 -21.96
N GLY A 134 -10.48 27.83 -23.28
CA GLY A 134 -9.51 28.55 -24.09
C GLY A 134 -9.56 28.16 -25.56
N GLN A 135 -8.80 28.89 -26.37
CA GLN A 135 -8.71 28.72 -27.82
C GLN A 135 -7.47 27.90 -28.20
N ILE A 136 -7.63 27.01 -29.18
CA ILE A 136 -6.50 26.29 -29.78
C ILE A 136 -5.74 27.27 -30.67
N LEU A 137 -4.48 27.54 -30.33
CA LEU A 137 -3.59 28.45 -31.05
C LEU A 137 -2.87 27.75 -32.21
N ASP A 138 -2.47 26.50 -31.99
CA ASP A 138 -1.77 25.70 -33.00
C ASP A 138 -1.96 24.20 -32.74
N ILE A 139 -1.92 23.38 -33.79
CA ILE A 139 -1.97 21.92 -33.71
C ILE A 139 -0.72 21.36 -34.37
N TYR A 140 0.12 20.69 -33.58
CA TYR A 140 1.42 20.21 -34.02
C TYR A 140 1.43 18.76 -34.51
N LEU A 141 0.36 18.00 -34.27
CA LEU A 141 0.25 16.59 -34.64
C LEU A 141 -0.97 16.28 -35.49
N GLU A 142 -0.78 15.39 -36.46
CA GLU A 142 -1.83 14.86 -37.32
C GLU A 142 -2.27 13.43 -36.93
N PRO A 143 -3.48 12.99 -37.33
CA PRO A 143 -3.95 11.64 -37.06
C PRO A 143 -3.01 10.56 -37.63
N GLY A 144 -2.52 9.68 -36.75
CA GLY A 144 -1.61 8.58 -37.10
C GLY A 144 -0.15 8.84 -36.73
N GLU A 145 0.19 10.05 -36.29
CA GLU A 145 1.51 10.38 -35.76
C GLU A 145 1.72 9.89 -34.31
N SER A 146 2.98 9.74 -33.92
CA SER A 146 3.35 9.20 -32.60
C SER A 146 3.55 10.32 -31.57
N VAL A 147 2.83 10.26 -30.45
CA VAL A 147 2.72 11.30 -29.40
C VAL A 147 3.92 11.33 -28.43
N ALA A 148 5.08 10.77 -28.77
CA ALA A 148 6.12 10.40 -27.79
C ALA A 148 6.54 11.54 -26.83
N GLU A 149 7.19 12.59 -27.34
CA GLU A 149 7.67 13.75 -26.54
C GLU A 149 7.26 15.10 -27.15
N GLN A 150 6.44 15.07 -28.20
CA GLN A 150 6.06 16.27 -28.94
C GLN A 150 4.85 16.95 -28.29
N ARG A 151 4.85 18.28 -28.30
CA ARG A 151 3.65 19.07 -27.96
C ARG A 151 2.56 18.69 -28.96
N LEU A 152 1.36 18.34 -28.48
CA LEU A 152 0.22 17.98 -29.33
C LEU A 152 -0.41 19.21 -29.99
N LEU A 153 -0.62 20.25 -29.18
CA LEU A 153 -1.27 21.49 -29.54
C LEU A 153 -0.81 22.59 -28.59
N SER A 154 -1.02 23.84 -28.98
CA SER A 154 -0.95 25.01 -28.12
C SER A 154 -2.36 25.54 -27.88
N MET A 155 -2.66 25.93 -26.65
CA MET A 155 -3.95 26.49 -26.25
C MET A 155 -3.69 27.64 -25.27
N GLY A 156 -4.47 28.71 -25.39
CA GLY A 156 -4.40 29.87 -24.50
C GLY A 156 -5.79 30.43 -24.21
N ASN A 157 -5.93 31.15 -23.10
CA ASN A 157 -7.11 31.99 -22.88
C ASN A 157 -6.94 33.28 -23.66
N THR A 158 -7.75 33.49 -24.68
CA THR A 158 -7.72 34.71 -25.53
C THR A 158 -8.74 35.76 -25.08
N ASP A 159 -9.54 35.45 -24.05
CA ASP A 159 -10.49 36.40 -23.44
C ASP A 159 -9.80 37.39 -22.48
N GLU A 160 -8.56 37.10 -22.07
CA GLU A 160 -7.74 37.94 -21.18
C GLU A 160 -6.34 38.08 -21.78
N MET A 161 -6.16 39.10 -22.63
CA MET A 161 -4.90 39.35 -23.32
C MET A 161 -4.02 40.29 -22.49
N VAL A 162 -2.72 40.01 -22.53
CA VAL A 162 -1.71 40.75 -21.78
C VAL A 162 -0.58 41.13 -22.72
N VAL A 163 -0.13 42.37 -22.60
CA VAL A 163 1.09 42.85 -23.25
C VAL A 163 2.25 42.75 -22.26
N VAL A 164 3.33 42.10 -22.69
CA VAL A 164 4.59 42.08 -21.95
C VAL A 164 5.50 43.13 -22.57
N ALA A 165 5.68 44.24 -21.86
CA ALA A 165 6.57 45.33 -22.25
C ALA A 165 7.96 45.11 -21.64
N GLU A 166 9.01 45.17 -22.46
CA GLU A 166 10.39 45.13 -21.98
C GLU A 166 10.88 46.56 -21.69
N VAL A 167 10.94 46.91 -20.41
CA VAL A 167 11.37 48.26 -19.95
C VAL A 167 12.83 48.21 -19.53
N TYR A 168 13.63 49.21 -19.92
CA TYR A 168 15.04 49.25 -19.55
C TYR A 168 15.26 49.30 -18.03
N GLU A 169 16.33 48.65 -17.55
CA GLU A 169 16.73 48.65 -16.13
C GLU A 169 16.88 50.06 -15.55
N THR A 170 17.26 51.04 -16.37
CA THR A 170 17.39 52.44 -15.95
C THR A 170 16.05 53.12 -15.68
N ASP A 171 14.99 52.65 -16.34
CA ASP A 171 13.71 53.35 -16.43
C ASP A 171 12.62 52.60 -15.65
N VAL A 172 12.81 51.32 -15.35
CA VAL A 172 11.86 50.48 -14.59
C VAL A 172 11.53 51.06 -13.20
N GLY A 173 12.44 51.85 -12.61
CA GLY A 173 12.20 52.53 -11.33
C GLY A 173 11.12 53.62 -11.37
N LEU A 174 10.67 54.01 -12.56
CA LEU A 174 9.59 54.98 -12.79
C LEU A 174 8.23 54.29 -12.99
N VAL A 175 8.23 52.97 -13.19
CA VAL A 175 7.04 52.19 -13.51
C VAL A 175 6.45 51.57 -12.25
N GLU A 176 5.18 51.82 -12.00
CA GLU A 176 4.43 51.29 -10.86
C GLU A 176 3.12 50.61 -11.29
N PRO A 177 2.69 49.54 -10.60
CA PRO A 177 1.38 48.94 -10.85
C PRO A 177 0.24 49.96 -10.73
N GLY A 178 -0.70 49.93 -11.67
CA GLY A 178 -1.83 50.86 -11.76
C GLY A 178 -1.65 52.02 -12.74
N GLN A 179 -0.45 52.22 -13.30
CA GLN A 179 -0.22 53.22 -14.36
C GLN A 179 -0.96 52.85 -15.64
N SER A 180 -1.45 53.88 -16.36
CA SER A 180 -2.08 53.71 -17.67
C SER A 180 -1.02 53.55 -18.76
N ALA A 181 -1.31 52.69 -19.74
CA ALA A 181 -0.46 52.45 -20.89
C ALA A 181 -1.24 52.56 -22.20
N GLN A 182 -0.57 53.05 -23.24
CA GLN A 182 -1.06 53.05 -24.61
C GLN A 182 -0.29 52.00 -25.42
N ILE A 183 -1.04 51.17 -26.14
CA ILE A 183 -0.51 50.05 -26.92
C ILE A 183 -0.79 50.32 -28.39
N ILE A 184 0.25 50.31 -29.21
CA ILE A 184 0.22 50.67 -30.63
C ILE A 184 0.77 49.50 -31.45
N SER A 185 0.10 49.17 -32.55
CA SER A 185 0.60 48.13 -33.45
C SER A 185 1.80 48.62 -34.25
N ARG A 186 2.95 47.96 -34.09
CA ARG A 186 4.18 48.30 -34.84
C ARG A 186 4.02 48.08 -36.35
N ASN A 187 3.33 47.00 -36.72
CA ASN A 187 3.18 46.54 -38.10
C ASN A 187 1.78 46.82 -38.69
N GLY A 188 0.94 47.59 -37.99
CA GLY A 188 -0.43 47.90 -38.43
C GLY A 188 -1.38 46.70 -38.41
N ALA A 189 -1.16 45.72 -37.53
CA ALA A 189 -2.07 44.59 -37.31
C ALA A 189 -3.42 45.04 -36.75
N PHE A 190 -3.47 46.19 -36.08
CA PHE A 190 -4.68 46.89 -35.67
C PHE A 190 -4.47 48.41 -35.81
N GLU A 191 -5.53 49.16 -36.12
CA GLU A 191 -5.45 50.59 -36.45
C GLU A 191 -5.64 51.52 -35.23
N GLN A 192 -6.34 51.05 -34.21
CA GLN A 192 -6.69 51.86 -33.03
C GLN A 192 -5.64 51.74 -31.92
N THR A 193 -5.32 52.84 -31.24
CA THR A 193 -4.51 52.78 -30.02
C THR A 193 -5.33 52.11 -28.92
N LEU A 194 -4.82 51.00 -28.39
CA LEU A 194 -5.45 50.30 -27.27
C LEU A 194 -4.95 50.91 -25.96
N THR A 195 -5.78 50.82 -24.93
CA THR A 195 -5.40 51.18 -23.56
C THR A 195 -5.18 49.94 -22.74
N GLY A 196 -4.33 50.07 -21.73
CA GLY A 196 -4.13 49.03 -20.74
C GLY A 196 -3.66 49.62 -19.42
N THR A 197 -3.60 48.76 -18.41
CA THR A 197 -3.14 49.12 -17.07
C THR A 197 -1.97 48.23 -16.69
N VAL A 198 -0.90 48.82 -16.15
CA VAL A 198 0.24 48.08 -15.61
C VAL A 198 -0.24 47.22 -14.46
N GLU A 199 -0.20 45.90 -14.62
CA GLU A 199 -0.62 44.95 -13.60
C GLU A 199 0.55 44.55 -12.71
N GLN A 200 1.70 44.26 -13.32
CA GLN A 200 2.86 43.74 -12.60
C GLN A 200 4.17 44.20 -13.23
N VAL A 201 5.09 44.66 -12.38
CA VAL A 201 6.50 44.92 -12.73
C VAL A 201 7.34 43.71 -12.33
N GLY A 202 8.10 43.16 -13.27
CA GLY A 202 8.98 42.02 -13.06
C GLY A 202 10.07 42.31 -12.03
N LEU A 203 10.51 41.25 -11.33
CA LEU A 203 11.60 41.34 -10.35
C LEU A 203 12.95 40.90 -10.91
N GLN A 204 12.95 40.35 -12.13
CA GLN A 204 14.12 39.79 -12.78
C GLN A 204 14.60 40.71 -13.90
N ILE A 205 15.92 40.82 -14.02
CA ILE A 205 16.58 41.59 -15.08
C ILE A 205 17.09 40.60 -16.13
N PHE A 206 16.62 40.77 -17.36
CA PHE A 206 17.01 39.97 -18.52
C PHE A 206 17.99 40.74 -19.39
N LYS A 207 18.73 40.00 -20.24
CA LYS A 207 19.40 40.60 -21.38
C LYS A 207 18.35 40.79 -22.46
N ASN A 208 18.30 41.96 -23.07
CA ASN A 208 17.44 42.19 -24.22
C ASN A 208 17.89 41.31 -25.39
N ASP A 209 17.03 40.40 -25.85
CA ASP A 209 17.29 39.45 -26.94
C ASP A 209 16.45 39.77 -28.19
N ILE A 210 15.67 40.86 -28.17
CA ILE A 210 14.94 41.35 -29.34
C ILE A 210 15.95 41.99 -30.29
N LEU A 211 16.14 41.38 -31.47
CA LEU A 211 16.85 42.01 -32.57
C LEU A 211 16.03 43.20 -33.05
N ASP A 212 16.40 44.40 -32.63
CA ASP A 212 15.85 45.63 -33.16
C ASP A 212 16.38 45.88 -34.59
N ASP A 213 15.58 46.51 -35.44
CA ASP A 213 15.97 46.91 -36.80
C ASP A 213 16.92 48.14 -36.80
N ASP A 214 17.19 48.72 -35.63
CA ASP A 214 18.12 49.83 -35.42
C ASP A 214 19.54 49.34 -35.02
N PRO A 215 20.58 49.54 -35.85
CA PRO A 215 21.96 49.18 -35.54
C PRO A 215 22.57 49.92 -34.33
N ALA A 216 21.91 50.95 -33.80
CA ALA A 216 22.30 51.69 -32.60
C ALA A 216 21.66 51.15 -31.31
N ALA A 217 20.73 50.20 -31.39
CA ALA A 217 20.17 49.53 -30.22
C ALA A 217 21.28 48.77 -29.47
N ASN A 218 21.49 49.09 -28.20
CA ASN A 218 22.55 48.50 -27.40
C ASN A 218 22.31 46.99 -27.20
N ALA A 219 23.11 46.15 -27.85
CA ALA A 219 23.07 44.69 -27.69
C ALA A 219 23.39 44.19 -26.26
N ASP A 220 23.86 45.08 -25.38
CA ASP A 220 24.09 44.81 -23.95
C ASP A 220 22.98 45.40 -23.03
N ALA A 221 21.87 45.88 -23.60
CA ALA A 221 20.78 46.44 -22.82
C ALA A 221 20.15 45.40 -21.88
N ARG A 222 19.85 45.84 -20.67
CA ARG A 222 19.17 45.06 -19.64
C ARG A 222 17.75 45.56 -19.49
N VAL A 223 16.81 44.64 -19.47
CA VAL A 223 15.37 44.94 -19.44
C VAL A 223 14.68 44.20 -18.30
N VAL A 224 13.56 44.73 -17.88
CA VAL A 224 12.63 44.14 -16.94
C VAL A 224 11.28 44.03 -17.64
N GLU A 225 10.68 42.85 -17.60
CA GLU A 225 9.35 42.61 -18.15
C GLU A 225 8.28 43.27 -17.29
N VAL A 226 7.39 44.03 -17.91
CA VAL A 226 6.24 44.68 -17.29
C VAL A 226 4.97 44.14 -17.97
N SER A 227 4.09 43.54 -17.17
CA SER A 227 2.80 43.01 -17.60
C SER A 227 1.76 44.11 -17.61
N ILE A 228 1.06 44.25 -18.73
CA ILE A 228 0.02 45.25 -18.94
C ILE A 228 -1.25 44.53 -19.36
N ALA A 229 -2.28 44.61 -18.53
CA ALA A 229 -3.61 44.11 -18.85
C ALA A 229 -4.24 45.01 -19.91
N VAL A 230 -4.76 44.43 -20.98
CA VAL A 230 -5.37 45.17 -22.09
C VAL A 230 -6.85 45.40 -21.78
N ASP A 231 -7.37 46.60 -22.05
CA ASP A 231 -8.78 46.92 -21.75
C ASP A 231 -9.75 46.52 -22.89
N GLN A 232 -9.20 46.26 -24.09
CA GLN A 232 -9.93 45.93 -25.31
C GLN A 232 -9.39 44.66 -25.96
N ASP A 233 -9.45 43.55 -25.22
CA ASP A 233 -8.92 42.24 -25.63
C ASP A 233 -9.49 41.75 -26.96
N GLU A 234 -10.76 42.09 -27.27
CA GLU A 234 -11.47 41.63 -28.48
C GLU A 234 -10.86 42.14 -29.79
N VAL A 235 -9.92 43.08 -29.71
CA VAL A 235 -9.22 43.64 -30.87
C VAL A 235 -7.98 42.80 -31.22
N ILE A 236 -7.47 42.04 -30.25
CA ILE A 236 -6.19 41.33 -30.33
C ILE A 236 -6.29 39.85 -29.93
N ASP A 237 -7.50 39.34 -29.67
CA ASP A 237 -7.78 37.95 -29.28
C ASP A 237 -7.22 36.90 -30.27
N GLU A 238 -7.12 37.23 -31.56
CA GLU A 238 -6.51 36.39 -32.59
C GLU A 238 -4.99 36.63 -32.82
N LEU A 239 -4.35 37.54 -32.08
CA LEU A 239 -3.02 38.08 -32.37
C LEU A 239 -1.96 37.75 -31.31
N THR A 240 -1.93 36.50 -30.83
CA THR A 240 -0.91 36.03 -29.87
C THR A 240 0.52 36.17 -30.44
N ASN A 241 1.47 36.61 -29.61
CA ASN A 241 2.87 36.92 -29.96
C ASN A 241 3.07 38.09 -30.96
N LEU A 242 2.06 38.94 -31.15
CA LEU A 242 2.22 40.18 -31.92
C LEU A 242 3.15 41.16 -31.21
N GLN A 243 4.06 41.78 -31.95
CA GLN A 243 4.89 42.88 -31.45
C GLN A 243 4.12 44.21 -31.48
N VAL A 244 4.21 44.93 -30.37
CA VAL A 244 3.54 46.23 -30.15
C VAL A 244 4.53 47.23 -29.57
N ASP A 245 4.28 48.51 -29.82
CA ASP A 245 4.95 49.61 -29.15
C ASP A 245 4.09 50.06 -27.97
N VAL A 246 4.70 50.25 -26.81
CA VAL A 246 4.01 50.57 -25.56
C VAL A 246 4.51 51.91 -25.02
N LEU A 247 3.59 52.80 -24.67
CA LEU A 247 3.88 54.03 -23.94
C LEU A 247 3.20 53.95 -22.57
N ILE A 248 4.01 53.85 -21.51
CA ILE A 248 3.52 53.87 -20.12
C ILE A 248 3.53 55.32 -19.63
N ASP A 249 2.41 55.77 -19.06
CA ASP A 249 2.31 57.08 -18.44
C ASP A 249 2.98 57.04 -17.05
N VAL A 250 4.17 57.62 -16.98
CA VAL A 250 4.92 57.74 -15.73
C VAL A 250 4.60 59.11 -15.14
N ASP A 251 3.80 59.14 -14.07
CA ASP A 251 3.55 60.37 -13.31
C ASP A 251 4.91 60.88 -12.77
N GLU A 252 5.46 61.92 -13.40
CA GLU A 252 6.49 62.74 -12.79
C GLU A 252 5.85 63.43 -11.58
N GLY A 253 6.13 62.91 -10.38
CA GLY A 253 5.61 63.46 -9.12
C GLY A 253 5.80 64.97 -8.92
#